data_AF-A0A1B8QBB8-F1
#
_entry.id   AF-A0A1B8QBB8-F1
#
_cell.length_a   1.000
_cell.length_b   1.000
_cell.length_c   1.000
_cell.angle_alpha   90.00
_cell.angle_beta   90.00
_cell.angle_gamma   90.00
#
_symmetry.space_group_name_H-M   'P 1'
#
loop_
_entity.id
_entity.type
_entity.pdbx_description
1 polymer ?
#
loop_
_entity_poly.entity_id
_entity_poly.type
_entity_poly.pdbx_seq_one_letter_code
_entity_poly.pdbx_strand_id
1 'polypeptide(L)'
;MAKQPENIMTKSPSASSNQQSSTPNAHAHDLPTTTAQVVSELTTEDASVDTTHQSRWQWWSLVRLTSLAPRYYAYAYLACLPLFACLYTLLPYVVFNHTDLTFWDNLYFSAVTITTLGYGDITPLNTYTRLFAMAEAILGVVLVGLFLNSVSYSRQEQVKAKIDALEQRKALAMAFSRLRNHDGLIALNMNIYLNRVNQLLGVETNATPADINNPYILPTCRPSNIQLKSTGLWGIYEPMPSPFTFSSLKSLFEASTRLTDDPSKPKVWYYYQAHDDLIASIENLLREADLYRWPKLEMLCANYLIDAKRYSSSSYVLAQPTSEMQLEHIQAQRQRDMQLIGAQDEPVSLAKDNGLNPYIILYMGIKTTLIFIEEFQKRYQEIMLSM
;
A
#
# COMPACT_ATOMS: atom_id res chain seq x y z
N MET A 1 15.53 -76.83 1.57
CA MET A 1 16.98 -76.70 1.40
C MET A 1 17.24 -76.57 -0.10
N ALA A 2 17.75 -75.41 -0.54
CA ALA A 2 18.17 -75.07 -1.93
C ALA A 2 17.05 -75.09 -2.99
N LYS A 3 17.01 -74.27 -4.05
CA LYS A 3 17.83 -73.19 -4.63
C LYS A 3 16.94 -72.58 -5.74
N GLN A 4 16.96 -71.26 -5.96
CA GLN A 4 16.59 -70.70 -7.27
C GLN A 4 17.68 -71.09 -8.31
N PRO A 5 17.37 -71.09 -9.62
CA PRO A 5 17.75 -69.92 -10.44
C PRO A 5 16.83 -69.60 -11.67
N GLU A 6 17.21 -68.51 -12.32
CA GLU A 6 16.67 -67.71 -13.44
C GLU A 6 16.30 -68.42 -14.77
N ASN A 7 15.40 -67.77 -15.54
CA ASN A 7 15.50 -67.51 -16.99
C ASN A 7 14.32 -66.60 -17.42
N ILE A 8 14.50 -65.36 -17.90
CA ILE A 8 14.85 -64.91 -19.27
C ILE A 8 13.82 -65.34 -20.35
N MET A 9 13.03 -64.34 -20.77
CA MET A 9 12.66 -63.96 -22.15
C MET A 9 11.86 -64.94 -23.03
N THR A 10 10.71 -64.48 -23.55
CA THR A 10 10.42 -64.27 -25.00
C THR A 10 8.92 -64.26 -25.30
N LYS A 11 8.58 -63.57 -26.41
CA LYS A 11 7.41 -63.72 -27.30
C LYS A 11 6.14 -62.86 -27.08
N SER A 12 6.06 -61.79 -27.89
CA SER A 12 4.89 -61.48 -28.75
C SER A 12 4.61 -62.65 -29.74
N PRO A 13 3.62 -62.63 -30.68
CA PRO A 13 2.61 -61.61 -31.06
C PRO A 13 1.23 -62.22 -31.45
N SER A 14 0.39 -61.41 -32.14
CA SER A 14 -0.66 -61.79 -33.13
C SER A 14 -2.00 -62.30 -32.57
N ALA A 15 -3.17 -62.06 -33.16
CA ALA A 15 -3.63 -61.26 -34.30
C ALA A 15 -5.18 -61.28 -34.28
N SER A 16 -5.83 -60.27 -34.84
CA SER A 16 -7.05 -60.33 -35.70
C SER A 16 -7.61 -58.90 -35.79
N SER A 17 -7.37 -58.17 -36.88
CA SER A 17 -8.10 -58.20 -38.15
C SER A 17 -9.57 -57.78 -38.01
N ASN A 18 -9.87 -56.53 -38.33
CA ASN A 18 -10.69 -56.11 -39.48
C ASN A 18 -10.97 -54.61 -39.38
N GLN A 19 -10.52 -53.81 -40.35
CA GLN A 19 -11.30 -53.35 -41.52
C GLN A 19 -12.58 -52.64 -41.09
N GLN A 20 -12.95 -51.44 -41.52
CA GLN A 20 -12.58 -50.51 -42.58
C GLN A 20 -13.47 -49.28 -42.25
N SER A 21 -13.07 -48.00 -42.32
CA SER A 21 -13.17 -47.19 -43.54
C SER A 21 -13.16 -45.69 -43.14
N SER A 22 -12.11 -44.97 -43.56
CA SER A 22 -12.15 -43.68 -44.30
C SER A 22 -13.21 -42.63 -43.90
N THR A 23 -12.87 -41.64 -43.05
CA THR A 23 -12.43 -40.24 -43.37
C THR A 23 -13.54 -39.28 -43.84
N PRO A 24 -13.45 -37.94 -43.68
CA PRO A 24 -12.52 -37.10 -42.91
C PRO A 24 -13.25 -36.05 -42.04
N ASN A 25 -12.61 -35.45 -41.02
CA ASN A 25 -12.50 -33.98 -40.96
C ASN A 25 -11.72 -33.49 -39.72
N ALA A 26 -11.11 -32.33 -39.93
CA ALA A 26 -10.16 -31.66 -39.07
C ALA A 26 -10.70 -31.34 -37.65
N HIS A 27 -9.87 -31.63 -36.66
CA HIS A 27 -9.94 -31.01 -35.34
C HIS A 27 -9.28 -29.64 -35.39
N ALA A 28 -10.03 -28.59 -35.09
CA ALA A 28 -9.51 -27.32 -34.60
C ALA A 28 -10.62 -26.51 -33.90
N HIS A 29 -10.49 -26.39 -32.58
CA HIS A 29 -10.95 -25.29 -31.71
C HIS A 29 -12.45 -25.03 -31.53
N ASP A 30 -13.00 -25.55 -30.42
CA ASP A 30 -14.15 -24.94 -29.72
C ASP A 30 -13.66 -24.02 -28.59
N LEU A 31 -14.03 -22.74 -28.67
CA LEU A 31 -14.04 -21.79 -27.55
C LEU A 31 -15.38 -21.92 -26.79
N PRO A 32 -15.40 -21.84 -25.44
CA PRO A 32 -16.65 -21.78 -24.70
C PRO A 32 -17.25 -20.37 -24.74
N THR A 33 -18.43 -20.29 -25.34
CA THR A 33 -19.31 -19.11 -25.34
C THR A 33 -20.21 -19.15 -24.10
N THR A 34 -19.81 -18.58 -22.96
CA THR A 34 -20.76 -18.29 -21.86
C THR A 34 -20.27 -17.21 -20.90
N THR A 35 -20.30 -15.95 -21.32
CA THR A 35 -20.23 -14.80 -20.40
C THR A 35 -21.43 -13.86 -20.54
N ALA A 36 -22.26 -14.03 -21.57
CA ALA A 36 -23.45 -13.20 -21.79
C ALA A 36 -24.69 -13.64 -20.97
N GLN A 37 -24.73 -14.88 -20.48
CA GLN A 37 -25.88 -15.38 -19.71
C GLN A 37 -25.78 -15.18 -18.20
N VAL A 38 -24.58 -14.96 -17.64
CA VAL A 38 -24.41 -14.68 -16.19
C VAL A 38 -24.64 -13.20 -15.87
N VAL A 39 -24.60 -12.32 -16.88
CA VAL A 39 -24.75 -10.86 -16.70
C VAL A 39 -26.21 -10.38 -16.77
N SER A 40 -27.13 -11.20 -17.27
CA SER A 40 -28.55 -10.82 -17.39
C SER A 40 -29.42 -11.22 -16.20
N GLU A 41 -28.88 -12.00 -15.25
CA GLU A 41 -29.62 -12.51 -14.08
C GLU A 41 -29.27 -11.77 -12.77
N LEU A 42 -28.42 -10.74 -12.84
CA LEU A 42 -28.10 -9.82 -11.72
C LEU A 42 -28.78 -8.44 -11.83
N THR A 43 -29.64 -8.23 -12.83
CA THR A 43 -30.31 -6.94 -13.07
C THR A 43 -31.83 -7.00 -12.97
N THR A 44 -32.41 -8.07 -12.42
CA THR A 44 -33.88 -8.23 -12.30
C THR A 44 -34.33 -8.50 -10.86
N GLU A 45 -33.72 -7.85 -9.88
CA GLU A 45 -34.17 -7.87 -8.47
C GLU A 45 -34.56 -6.48 -7.92
N ASP A 46 -34.83 -5.48 -8.79
CA ASP A 46 -35.24 -4.12 -8.36
C ASP A 46 -36.54 -3.64 -9.01
N ALA A 47 -37.47 -4.55 -9.35
CA ALA A 47 -38.74 -4.17 -9.98
C ALA A 47 -39.95 -4.92 -9.40
N SER A 48 -40.14 -4.87 -8.09
CA SER A 48 -41.49 -5.02 -7.51
C SER A 48 -41.57 -4.37 -6.12
N VAL A 49 -42.73 -3.74 -5.85
CA VAL A 49 -43.15 -3.10 -4.59
C VAL A 49 -42.76 -1.62 -4.43
N ASP A 50 -43.30 -0.80 -5.33
CA ASP A 50 -43.43 0.64 -5.16
C ASP A 50 -44.70 0.95 -4.33
N THR A 51 -44.64 0.74 -3.00
CA THR A 51 -45.62 1.24 -2.03
C THR A 51 -45.00 2.05 -0.89
N THR A 52 -43.70 2.37 -0.98
CA THR A 52 -42.94 3.03 0.10
C THR A 52 -42.88 4.56 0.01
N HIS A 53 -43.48 5.16 -1.03
CA HIS A 53 -43.37 6.61 -1.21
C HIS A 53 -44.20 7.43 -0.20
N GLN A 54 -45.24 6.84 0.41
CA GLN A 54 -46.11 7.53 1.38
C GLN A 54 -45.57 7.51 2.82
N SER A 55 -44.74 6.52 3.18
CA SER A 55 -44.05 6.49 4.48
C SER A 55 -42.87 7.45 4.49
N ARG A 56 -42.10 7.56 3.39
CA ARG A 56 -40.94 8.47 3.29
C ARG A 56 -41.29 9.91 3.68
N TRP A 57 -42.44 10.47 3.29
CA TRP A 57 -42.78 11.87 3.67
C TRP A 57 -43.03 12.06 5.17
N GLN A 58 -43.65 11.10 5.87
CA GLN A 58 -43.88 11.18 7.32
C GLN A 58 -42.61 10.94 8.13
N TRP A 59 -41.71 10.08 7.65
CA TRP A 59 -40.39 9.90 8.25
C TRP A 59 -39.55 11.17 8.15
N TRP A 60 -39.62 11.93 7.05
CA TRP A 60 -38.79 13.12 6.86
C TRP A 60 -39.25 14.32 7.70
N SER A 61 -40.54 14.44 8.03
CA SER A 61 -41.03 15.48 8.95
C SER A 61 -40.66 15.20 10.40
N LEU A 62 -40.74 13.94 10.83
CA LEU A 62 -40.27 13.51 12.16
C LEU A 62 -38.74 13.63 12.28
N VAL A 63 -38.00 13.26 11.23
CA VAL A 63 -36.53 13.43 11.16
C VAL A 63 -36.13 14.92 11.13
N ARG A 64 -36.95 15.79 10.51
CA ARG A 64 -36.75 17.25 10.57
C ARG A 64 -36.95 17.82 11.96
N LEU A 65 -37.91 17.30 12.72
CA LEU A 65 -38.06 17.69 14.12
C LEU A 65 -36.76 17.33 14.86
N THR A 66 -36.34 16.06 14.84
CA THR A 66 -35.16 15.56 15.57
C THR A 66 -33.81 16.17 15.12
N SER A 67 -33.73 16.80 13.94
CA SER A 67 -32.51 17.42 13.41
C SER A 67 -32.36 18.91 13.73
N LEU A 68 -33.28 19.50 14.50
CA LEU A 68 -33.12 20.85 15.02
C LEU A 68 -31.96 20.93 16.02
N ALA A 69 -31.23 22.05 16.01
CA ALA A 69 -30.17 22.31 16.96
C ALA A 69 -30.70 22.26 18.41
N PRO A 70 -29.93 21.72 19.38
CA PRO A 70 -30.39 21.53 20.77
C PRO A 70 -30.97 22.80 21.40
N ARG A 71 -30.43 23.97 21.04
CA ARG A 71 -30.87 25.27 21.53
C ARG A 71 -32.36 25.55 21.28
N TYR A 72 -32.93 25.08 20.18
CA TYR A 72 -34.34 25.34 19.86
C TYR A 72 -35.28 24.57 20.80
N TYR A 73 -34.93 23.34 21.17
CA TYR A 73 -35.67 22.57 22.16
C TYR A 73 -35.61 23.20 23.56
N ALA A 74 -34.44 23.73 23.93
CA ALA A 74 -34.29 24.46 25.18
C ALA A 74 -35.17 25.73 25.22
N TYR A 75 -35.19 26.51 24.12
CA TYR A 75 -36.08 27.67 24.02
C TYR A 75 -37.57 27.28 24.03
N ALA A 76 -37.95 26.20 23.35
CA ALA A 76 -39.32 25.70 23.37
C ALA A 76 -39.76 25.26 24.77
N TYR A 77 -38.89 24.55 25.50
CA TYR A 77 -39.13 24.16 26.89
C TYR A 77 -39.31 25.38 27.81
N LEU A 78 -38.42 26.38 27.70
CA LEU A 78 -38.51 27.62 28.47
C LEU A 78 -39.74 28.46 28.10
N ALA A 79 -40.18 28.43 26.84
CA ALA A 79 -41.37 29.15 26.39
C ALA A 79 -42.68 28.51 26.87
N CYS A 80 -42.69 27.19 27.14
CA CYS A 80 -43.86 26.51 27.71
C CYS A 80 -44.22 27.05 29.10
N LEU A 81 -43.24 27.43 29.92
CA LEU A 81 -43.45 27.95 31.28
C LEU A 81 -44.40 29.17 31.33
N PRO A 82 -44.09 30.31 30.69
CA PRO A 82 -45.01 31.46 30.69
C PRO A 82 -46.27 31.19 29.87
N LEU A 83 -46.22 30.32 28.86
CA LEU A 83 -47.38 29.97 28.03
C LEU A 83 -48.46 29.25 28.86
N PHE A 84 -48.09 28.22 29.62
CA PHE A 84 -49.01 27.51 30.51
C PHE A 84 -49.43 28.37 31.70
N ALA A 85 -48.53 29.18 32.27
CA ALA A 85 -48.90 30.17 33.29
C ALA A 85 -49.98 31.17 32.79
N CYS A 86 -49.84 31.64 31.55
CA CYS A 86 -50.83 32.48 30.89
C CYS A 86 -52.14 31.72 30.63
N LEU A 87 -52.07 30.44 30.24
CA LEU A 87 -53.24 29.58 30.05
C LEU A 87 -54.02 29.38 31.36
N TYR A 88 -53.33 29.12 32.47
CA TYR A 88 -53.94 28.94 33.79
C TYR A 88 -54.59 30.23 34.33
N THR A 89 -54.06 31.41 33.97
CA THR A 89 -54.61 32.71 34.42
C THR A 89 -55.76 33.22 33.56
N LEU A 90 -55.74 32.96 32.24
CA LEU A 90 -56.76 33.50 31.32
C LEU A 90 -57.99 32.60 31.15
N LEU A 91 -57.88 31.29 31.42
CA LEU A 91 -59.00 30.38 31.25
C LEU A 91 -59.93 30.39 32.48
N PRO A 92 -61.20 30.82 32.34
CA PRO A 92 -62.14 30.93 33.47
C PRO A 92 -62.57 29.57 34.05
N TYR A 93 -62.24 28.47 33.37
CA TYR A 93 -62.60 27.10 33.77
C TYR A 93 -61.53 26.42 34.65
N VAL A 94 -60.40 27.08 34.87
CA VAL A 94 -59.27 26.58 35.67
C VAL A 94 -59.52 26.88 37.15
N VAL A 95 -59.60 25.83 37.97
CA VAL A 95 -59.82 25.94 39.43
C VAL A 95 -58.72 25.21 40.19
N PHE A 96 -58.11 25.90 41.15
CA PHE A 96 -57.09 25.40 42.06
C PHE A 96 -57.58 25.40 43.52
N ASN A 97 -56.79 24.81 44.42
CA ASN A 97 -57.10 24.77 45.86
C ASN A 97 -57.06 26.14 46.56
N HIS A 98 -56.38 27.13 45.97
CA HIS A 98 -56.35 28.52 46.44
C HIS A 98 -57.12 29.42 45.48
N THR A 99 -57.87 30.40 46.00
CA THR A 99 -58.76 31.28 45.21
C THR A 99 -58.07 32.53 44.68
N ASP A 100 -57.00 33.00 45.33
CA ASP A 100 -56.31 34.27 45.01
C ASP A 100 -54.91 34.01 44.45
N LEU A 101 -54.80 33.21 43.38
CA LEU A 101 -53.51 32.93 42.74
C LEU A 101 -53.11 34.07 41.79
N THR A 102 -51.90 34.59 41.97
CA THR A 102 -51.30 35.56 41.07
C THR A 102 -50.72 34.87 39.82
N PHE A 103 -50.33 35.65 38.81
CA PHE A 103 -49.60 35.12 37.65
C PHE A 103 -48.32 34.36 38.05
N TRP A 104 -47.63 34.84 39.08
CA TRP A 104 -46.39 34.23 39.56
C TRP A 104 -46.63 32.88 40.22
N ASP A 105 -47.75 32.70 40.92
CA ASP A 105 -48.13 31.42 41.52
C ASP A 105 -48.49 30.38 40.45
N ASN A 106 -49.15 30.82 39.36
CA ASN A 106 -49.44 29.97 38.21
C ASN A 106 -48.18 29.62 37.40
N LEU A 107 -47.22 30.54 37.31
CA LEU A 107 -45.90 30.26 36.72
C LEU A 107 -45.11 29.27 37.58
N TYR A 108 -45.18 29.39 38.90
CA TYR A 108 -44.60 28.44 39.83
C TYR A 108 -45.24 27.05 39.66
N PHE A 109 -46.58 26.96 39.61
CA PHE A 109 -47.29 25.69 39.37
C PHE A 109 -46.88 25.05 38.02
N SER A 110 -46.81 25.85 36.95
CA SER A 110 -46.33 25.39 35.64
C SER A 110 -44.89 24.87 35.70
N ALA A 111 -43.99 25.60 36.35
CA ALA A 111 -42.60 25.17 36.54
C ALA A 111 -42.49 23.85 37.28
N VAL A 112 -43.22 23.69 38.40
CA VAL A 112 -43.23 22.47 39.22
C VAL A 112 -43.87 21.29 38.46
N THR A 113 -44.83 21.56 37.56
CA THR A 113 -45.51 20.54 36.75
C THR A 113 -44.64 20.06 35.59
N ILE A 114 -44.08 20.97 34.78
CA ILE A 114 -43.26 20.62 33.60
C ILE A 114 -41.89 20.03 33.98
N THR A 115 -41.37 20.38 35.16
CA THR A 115 -40.15 19.75 35.74
C THR A 115 -40.46 18.46 36.47
N THR A 116 -41.74 18.07 36.58
CA THR A 116 -42.21 16.87 37.29
C THR A 116 -41.86 16.84 38.78
N LEU A 117 -41.59 18.00 39.40
CA LEU A 117 -41.30 18.11 40.84
C LEU A 117 -42.55 17.84 41.70
N GLY A 118 -43.69 18.42 41.33
CA GLY A 118 -45.00 18.14 41.94
C GLY A 118 -45.07 18.31 43.46
N TYR A 119 -44.67 19.45 44.04
CA TYR A 119 -44.68 19.68 45.49
C TYR A 119 -46.05 19.51 46.17
N GLY A 120 -47.15 19.74 45.44
CA GLY A 120 -48.52 19.49 45.90
C GLY A 120 -49.12 20.59 46.77
N ASP A 121 -48.48 21.75 46.84
CA ASP A 121 -48.95 22.96 47.52
C ASP A 121 -50.04 23.70 46.73
N ILE A 122 -49.90 23.74 45.40
CA ILE A 122 -50.93 24.16 44.46
C ILE A 122 -51.41 22.92 43.70
N THR A 123 -52.70 22.60 43.80
CA THR A 123 -53.27 21.39 43.19
C THR A 123 -54.51 21.69 42.34
N PRO A 124 -54.65 21.01 41.18
CA PRO A 124 -55.80 21.17 40.30
C PRO A 124 -57.04 20.43 40.83
N LEU A 125 -58.12 21.16 41.08
CA LEU A 125 -59.38 20.58 41.59
C LEU A 125 -60.30 20.10 40.47
N ASN A 126 -60.34 20.83 39.35
CA ASN A 126 -61.24 20.56 38.23
C ASN A 126 -60.64 19.58 37.20
N THR A 127 -61.50 18.83 36.52
CA THR A 127 -61.11 17.90 35.44
C THR A 127 -60.36 18.61 34.31
N TYR A 128 -60.77 19.82 33.94
CA TYR A 128 -60.10 20.61 32.89
C TYR A 128 -58.68 21.03 33.30
N THR A 129 -58.48 21.54 34.52
CA THR A 129 -57.14 21.90 35.02
C THR A 129 -56.22 20.69 35.07
N ARG A 130 -56.75 19.53 35.49
CA ARG A 130 -56.00 18.27 35.50
C ARG A 130 -55.58 17.85 34.10
N LEU A 131 -56.44 18.02 33.10
CA LEU A 131 -56.11 17.70 31.71
C LEU A 131 -54.99 18.60 31.17
N PHE A 132 -55.01 19.90 31.47
CA PHE A 132 -53.93 20.82 31.09
C PHE A 132 -52.61 20.47 31.77
N ALA A 133 -52.63 20.18 33.07
CA ALA A 133 -51.44 19.74 33.81
C ALA A 133 -50.87 18.41 33.26
N MET A 134 -51.73 17.47 32.88
CA MET A 134 -51.32 16.23 32.21
C MET A 134 -50.68 16.50 30.85
N ALA A 135 -51.28 17.37 30.04
CA ALA A 135 -50.74 17.74 28.73
C ALA A 135 -49.38 18.45 28.87
N GLU A 136 -49.25 19.35 29.84
CA GLU A 136 -48.00 20.05 30.17
C GLU A 136 -46.89 19.07 30.59
N ALA A 137 -47.19 18.13 31.47
CA ALA A 137 -46.23 17.12 31.92
C ALA A 137 -45.75 16.22 30.76
N ILE A 138 -46.67 15.75 29.91
CA ILE A 138 -46.32 14.95 28.72
C ILE A 138 -45.44 15.76 27.78
N LEU A 139 -45.82 17.01 27.49
CA LEU A 139 -45.05 17.88 26.60
C LEU A 139 -43.63 18.14 27.15
N GLY A 140 -43.49 18.38 28.45
CA GLY A 140 -42.20 18.56 29.12
C GLY A 140 -41.27 17.35 28.94
N VAL A 141 -41.77 16.15 29.21
CA VAL A 141 -41.00 14.90 29.05
C VAL A 141 -40.57 14.69 27.59
N VAL A 142 -41.47 14.92 26.63
CA VAL A 142 -41.16 14.80 25.19
C VAL A 142 -40.07 15.80 24.78
N LEU A 143 -40.18 17.07 25.19
CA LEU A 143 -39.20 18.10 24.84
C LEU A 143 -37.81 17.81 25.43
N VAL A 144 -37.74 17.33 26.68
CA VAL A 144 -36.47 16.93 27.30
C VAL A 144 -35.87 15.73 26.57
N GLY A 145 -36.68 14.72 26.21
CA GLY A 145 -36.22 13.57 25.43
C GLY A 145 -35.65 13.97 24.06
N LEU A 146 -36.32 14.87 23.34
CA LEU A 146 -35.86 15.39 22.05
C LEU A 146 -34.58 16.24 22.20
N PHE A 147 -34.49 17.06 23.26
CA PHE A 147 -33.27 17.80 23.58
C PHE A 147 -32.07 16.87 23.80
N LEU A 148 -32.23 15.84 24.64
CA LEU A 148 -31.18 14.86 24.94
C LEU A 148 -30.76 14.08 23.68
N ASN A 149 -31.72 13.70 22.83
CA ASN A 149 -31.44 13.03 21.56
C ASN A 149 -30.59 13.91 20.63
N SER A 150 -30.99 15.17 20.44
CA SER A 150 -30.29 16.16 19.61
C SER A 150 -28.85 16.41 20.09
N VAL A 151 -28.66 16.54 21.41
CA VAL A 151 -27.31 16.68 22.02
C VAL A 151 -26.47 15.42 21.78
N SER A 152 -27.04 14.24 21.99
CA SER A 152 -26.35 12.96 21.77
C SER A 152 -25.89 12.82 20.32
N TYR A 153 -26.78 13.09 19.35
CA TYR A 153 -26.46 13.04 17.93
C TYR A 153 -25.33 13.98 17.55
N SER A 154 -25.40 15.24 18.02
CA SER A 154 -24.35 16.24 17.76
C SER A 154 -22.99 15.82 18.32
N ARG A 155 -22.97 15.19 19.50
CA ARG A 155 -21.72 14.66 20.08
C ARG A 155 -21.19 13.44 19.32
N GLN A 156 -22.08 12.54 18.88
CA GLN A 156 -21.67 11.37 18.10
C GLN A 156 -20.99 11.77 16.80
N GLU A 157 -21.50 12.77 16.09
CA GLU A 157 -20.88 13.26 14.85
C GLU A 157 -19.48 13.81 15.09
N GLN A 158 -19.30 14.61 16.15
CA GLN A 158 -17.98 15.13 16.54
C GLN A 158 -17.00 14.03 16.93
N VAL A 159 -17.47 13.01 17.65
CA VAL A 159 -16.64 11.88 18.08
C VAL A 159 -16.26 11.02 16.87
N LYS A 160 -17.19 10.72 15.96
CA LYS A 160 -16.92 9.99 14.72
C LYS A 160 -15.89 10.71 13.87
N ALA A 161 -16.09 12.00 13.59
CA ALA A 161 -15.14 12.79 12.81
C ALA A 161 -13.72 12.78 13.43
N LYS A 162 -13.61 12.81 14.77
CA LYS A 162 -12.33 12.68 15.47
C LYS A 162 -11.72 11.28 15.34
N ILE A 163 -12.53 10.23 15.46
CA ILE A 163 -12.09 8.83 15.31
C ILE A 163 -11.58 8.61 13.88
N ASP A 164 -12.34 9.03 12.88
CA ASP A 164 -11.97 8.89 11.46
C ASP A 164 -10.67 9.65 11.15
N ALA A 165 -10.52 10.88 11.67
CA ALA A 165 -9.28 11.64 11.54
C ALA A 165 -8.08 10.97 12.23
N LEU A 166 -8.29 10.34 13.40
CA LEU A 166 -7.26 9.58 14.10
C LEU A 166 -6.90 8.29 13.35
N GLU A 167 -7.88 7.61 12.77
CA GLU A 167 -7.67 6.41 11.97
C GLU A 167 -6.85 6.71 10.72
N GLN A 168 -7.16 7.80 10.01
CA GLN A 168 -6.36 8.26 8.87
C GLN A 168 -4.90 8.54 9.25
N ARG A 169 -4.68 9.23 10.38
CA ARG A 169 -3.32 9.50 10.90
C ARG A 169 -2.58 8.23 11.26
N LYS A 170 -3.25 7.26 11.91
CA LYS A 170 -2.68 5.95 12.23
C LYS A 170 -2.34 5.17 10.96
N ALA A 171 -3.22 5.15 9.97
CA ALA A 171 -3.00 4.46 8.70
C ALA A 171 -1.78 5.03 7.96
N LEU A 172 -1.63 6.36 7.94
CA LEU A 172 -0.46 7.03 7.39
C LEU A 172 0.81 6.66 8.17
N ALA A 173 0.78 6.73 9.51
CA ALA A 173 1.93 6.36 10.35
C ALA A 173 2.34 4.88 10.19
N MET A 174 1.37 3.97 10.05
CA MET A 174 1.62 2.56 9.78
C MET A 174 2.25 2.36 8.40
N ALA A 175 1.81 3.09 7.38
CA ALA A 175 2.40 3.03 6.05
C ALA A 175 3.87 3.51 6.06
N PHE A 176 4.18 4.62 6.75
CA PHE A 176 5.56 5.05 6.97
C PHE A 176 6.38 4.00 7.73
N SER A 177 5.81 3.37 8.75
CA SER A 177 6.50 2.31 9.48
C SER A 177 6.82 1.10 8.60
N ARG A 178 5.89 0.69 7.72
CA ARG A 178 6.12 -0.40 6.77
C ARG A 178 7.24 -0.06 5.79
N LEU A 179 7.20 1.15 5.22
CA LEU A 179 8.24 1.64 4.33
C LEU A 179 9.62 1.64 5.02
N ARG A 180 9.69 2.18 6.25
CA ARG A 180 10.93 2.24 7.04
C ARG A 180 11.49 0.86 7.41
N ASN A 181 10.65 -0.16 7.57
CA ASN A 181 11.13 -1.52 7.87
C ASN A 181 12.01 -2.09 6.74
N HIS A 182 11.83 -1.64 5.50
CA HIS A 182 12.66 -2.07 4.37
C HIS A 182 13.93 -1.22 4.18
N ASP A 183 14.03 -0.05 4.80
CA ASP A 183 15.13 0.92 4.63
C ASP A 183 16.51 0.27 4.85
N GLY A 184 16.69 -0.38 6.00
CA GLY A 184 17.97 -0.98 6.37
C GLY A 184 18.44 -2.05 5.39
N LEU A 185 17.53 -2.91 4.90
CA LEU A 185 17.88 -3.97 3.96
C LEU A 185 18.17 -3.41 2.56
N ILE A 186 17.37 -2.46 2.09
CA ILE A 186 17.56 -1.84 0.77
C ILE A 186 18.85 -1.04 0.75
N ALA A 187 19.09 -0.19 1.76
CA ALA A 187 20.33 0.58 1.88
C ALA A 187 21.54 -0.36 1.94
N LEU A 188 21.47 -1.44 2.72
CA LEU A 188 22.52 -2.46 2.76
C LEU A 188 22.79 -3.05 1.37
N ASN A 189 21.75 -3.51 0.67
CA ASN A 189 21.89 -4.11 -0.65
C ASN A 189 22.39 -3.10 -1.71
N MET A 190 21.99 -1.83 -1.62
CA MET A 190 22.52 -0.76 -2.47
C MET A 190 24.03 -0.55 -2.23
N ASN A 191 24.47 -0.52 -0.97
CA ASN A 191 25.91 -0.43 -0.66
C ASN A 191 26.67 -1.67 -1.16
N ILE A 192 26.15 -2.88 -0.91
CA ILE A 192 26.78 -4.11 -1.41
C ILE A 192 26.89 -4.07 -2.93
N TYR A 193 25.82 -3.67 -3.63
CA TYR A 193 25.80 -3.50 -5.07
C TYR A 193 26.87 -2.50 -5.55
N LEU A 194 26.89 -1.29 -4.99
CA LEU A 194 27.86 -0.25 -5.33
C LEU A 194 29.30 -0.71 -5.08
N ASN A 195 29.56 -1.40 -3.97
CA ASN A 195 30.86 -1.97 -3.66
C ASN A 195 31.29 -2.99 -4.74
N ARG A 196 30.38 -3.89 -5.15
CA ARG A 196 30.67 -4.86 -6.22
C ARG A 196 30.90 -4.18 -7.57
N VAL A 197 30.18 -3.11 -7.89
CA VAL A 197 30.43 -2.30 -9.10
C VAL A 197 31.80 -1.63 -9.02
N ASN A 198 32.17 -1.01 -7.89
CA ASN A 198 33.48 -0.39 -7.72
C ASN A 198 34.63 -1.41 -7.87
N GLN A 199 34.44 -2.64 -7.38
CA GLN A 199 35.39 -3.74 -7.61
C GLN A 199 35.52 -4.14 -9.09
N LEU A 200 34.41 -4.17 -9.85
CA LEU A 200 34.45 -4.42 -11.29
C LEU A 200 35.30 -3.38 -12.02
N LEU A 201 35.22 -2.13 -11.57
CA LEU A 201 35.93 -0.98 -12.12
C LEU A 201 37.41 -0.90 -11.71
N GLY A 202 37.86 -1.78 -10.79
CA GLY A 202 39.20 -1.69 -10.22
C GLY A 202 39.40 -0.49 -9.30
N VAL A 203 38.30 0.12 -8.83
CA VAL A 203 38.33 1.19 -7.84
C VAL A 203 38.33 0.54 -6.47
N GLU A 204 39.52 0.23 -5.97
CA GLU A 204 39.70 -0.28 -4.61
C GLU A 204 39.73 0.90 -3.64
N THR A 205 38.65 1.03 -2.88
CA THR A 205 38.59 1.93 -1.73
C THR A 205 39.44 1.31 -0.61
N ASN A 206 40.59 1.90 -0.27
CA ASN A 206 41.42 1.47 0.87
C ASN A 206 40.73 1.66 2.23
N ALA A 207 39.49 2.14 2.27
CA ALA A 207 38.72 2.24 3.48
C ALA A 207 38.32 0.83 3.96
N THR A 208 39.00 0.38 5.01
CA THR A 208 38.46 -0.64 5.90
C THR A 208 37.06 -0.21 6.40
N PRO A 209 36.19 -1.14 6.80
CA PRO A 209 34.89 -0.82 7.43
C PRO A 209 35.00 -0.08 8.79
N ALA A 210 36.14 0.53 9.11
CA ALA A 210 36.49 1.01 10.45
C ALA A 210 36.27 2.51 10.66
N ASP A 211 36.03 3.31 9.62
CA ASP A 211 35.77 4.76 9.78
C ASP A 211 34.28 5.11 9.64
N ILE A 212 33.44 4.32 10.31
CA ILE A 212 31.97 4.42 10.37
C ILE A 212 31.53 5.80 10.93
N ASN A 213 32.44 6.53 11.58
CA ASN A 213 32.16 7.78 12.28
C ASN A 213 32.37 9.04 11.43
N ASN A 214 32.88 8.94 10.19
CA ASN A 214 33.07 10.12 9.35
C ASN A 214 32.58 9.91 7.89
N PRO A 215 31.31 10.22 7.59
CA PRO A 215 30.73 10.06 6.26
C PRO A 215 31.32 10.98 5.17
N TYR A 216 32.29 11.83 5.52
CA TYR A 216 32.92 12.79 4.59
C TYR A 216 34.34 12.42 4.17
N ILE A 217 34.93 11.34 4.71
CA ILE A 217 36.26 10.88 4.27
C ILE A 217 36.06 9.95 3.07
N LEU A 218 36.30 10.47 1.88
CA LEU A 218 36.41 9.66 0.67
C LEU A 218 37.59 8.69 0.83
N PRO A 219 37.40 7.39 0.57
CA PRO A 219 38.51 6.45 0.55
C PRO A 219 39.58 6.92 -0.44
N THR A 220 40.84 6.92 -0.02
CA THR A 220 41.95 7.26 -0.91
C THR A 220 42.05 6.21 -2.01
N CYS A 221 41.70 6.62 -3.23
CA CYS A 221 41.81 5.78 -4.42
C CYS A 221 43.27 5.66 -4.85
N ARG A 222 43.68 4.46 -5.32
CA ARG A 222 44.81 4.37 -6.27
C ARG A 222 44.47 5.22 -7.50
N PRO A 223 45.46 5.82 -8.20
CA PRO A 223 45.19 6.62 -9.38
C PRO A 223 44.52 5.76 -10.45
N SER A 224 43.21 5.94 -10.58
CA SER A 224 42.37 5.44 -11.67
C SER A 224 41.65 6.65 -12.26
N ASN A 225 41.37 6.65 -13.57
CA ASN A 225 40.74 7.79 -14.26
C ASN A 225 39.26 8.03 -13.86
N ILE A 226 38.78 7.40 -12.79
CA ILE A 226 37.38 7.42 -12.35
C ILE A 226 37.28 8.37 -11.14
N GLN A 227 36.42 9.39 -11.24
CA GLN A 227 36.14 10.27 -10.11
C GLN A 227 35.03 9.63 -9.24
N LEU A 228 35.27 9.54 -7.94
CA LEU A 228 34.25 9.09 -6.99
C LEU A 228 33.54 10.31 -6.42
N LYS A 229 32.21 10.34 -6.52
CA LYS A 229 31.39 11.40 -5.93
C LYS A 229 30.85 10.93 -4.57
N SER A 230 31.13 11.67 -3.50
CA SER A 230 30.39 11.50 -2.24
C SER A 230 28.91 11.80 -2.52
N THR A 231 28.04 10.86 -2.21
CA THR A 231 26.64 10.90 -2.64
C THR A 231 25.80 11.85 -1.78
N GLY A 232 26.13 12.01 -0.48
CA GLY A 232 25.29 12.76 0.46
C GLY A 232 23.89 12.15 0.65
N LEU A 233 23.68 10.91 0.20
CA LEU A 233 22.42 10.19 0.25
C LEU A 233 22.34 9.38 1.56
N TRP A 234 21.15 9.32 2.17
CA TRP A 234 20.94 8.63 3.44
C TRP A 234 21.22 7.14 3.28
N GLY A 235 21.99 6.58 4.23
CA GLY A 235 22.32 5.16 4.25
C GLY A 235 23.23 4.68 3.11
N ILE A 236 23.68 5.55 2.19
CA ILE A 236 24.64 5.20 1.13
C ILE A 236 26.01 5.74 1.50
N TYR A 237 26.93 4.84 1.81
CA TYR A 237 28.31 5.17 2.19
C TYR A 237 29.30 4.84 1.07
N GLU A 238 28.92 3.93 0.18
CA GLU A 238 29.72 3.60 -0.99
C GLU A 238 29.62 4.71 -2.05
N PRO A 239 30.74 5.20 -2.58
CA PRO A 239 30.73 6.27 -3.57
C PRO A 239 30.22 5.75 -4.91
N MET A 240 29.46 6.61 -5.62
CA MET A 240 29.01 6.29 -6.97
C MET A 240 30.11 6.52 -8.00
N PRO A 241 30.34 5.57 -8.93
CA PRO A 241 31.37 5.70 -9.96
C PRO A 241 30.94 6.70 -11.04
N SER A 242 31.77 7.72 -11.31
CA SER A 242 31.53 8.68 -12.39
C SER A 242 32.85 9.22 -13.00
N PRO A 243 33.11 9.07 -14.30
CA PRO A 243 32.25 8.48 -15.33
C PRO A 243 32.34 6.94 -15.37
N PHE A 244 31.21 6.30 -15.68
CA PHE A 244 31.12 4.86 -15.97
C PHE A 244 31.06 4.64 -17.49
N THR A 245 32.18 4.21 -18.07
CA THR A 245 32.33 3.96 -19.53
C THR A 245 32.34 2.47 -19.84
N PHE A 246 32.02 2.10 -21.08
CA PHE A 246 32.03 0.69 -21.51
C PHE A 246 33.40 0.02 -21.32
N SER A 247 34.49 0.74 -21.61
CA SER A 247 35.87 0.27 -21.43
C SER A 247 36.23 -0.07 -19.98
N SER A 248 35.45 0.43 -19.02
CA SER A 248 35.65 0.12 -17.61
C SER A 248 35.29 -1.32 -17.24
N LEU A 249 34.59 -2.05 -18.12
CA LEU A 249 34.28 -3.47 -17.93
C LEU A 249 35.42 -4.43 -18.31
N LYS A 250 36.61 -3.95 -18.69
CA LYS A 250 37.73 -4.82 -19.13
C LYS A 250 38.18 -5.87 -18.10
N SER A 251 37.96 -5.63 -16.81
CA SER A 251 38.39 -6.48 -15.68
C SER A 251 37.29 -7.42 -15.17
N LEU A 252 36.24 -7.64 -15.97
CA LEU A 252 35.02 -8.38 -15.59
C LEU A 252 35.29 -9.78 -15.00
N PHE A 253 36.19 -10.52 -15.65
CA PHE A 253 36.46 -11.94 -15.38
C PHE A 253 37.68 -12.19 -14.50
N GLU A 254 38.30 -11.14 -13.97
CA GLU A 254 39.37 -11.27 -12.99
C GLU A 254 38.83 -11.83 -11.66
N ALA A 255 39.70 -12.46 -10.88
CA ALA A 255 39.37 -12.92 -9.53
C ALA A 255 39.07 -11.73 -8.62
N SER A 256 38.17 -11.93 -7.64
CA SER A 256 37.93 -10.92 -6.61
C SER A 256 39.18 -10.72 -5.76
N THR A 257 39.46 -9.47 -5.37
CA THR A 257 40.58 -9.12 -4.48
C THR A 257 40.21 -9.21 -3.00
N ARG A 258 38.95 -9.56 -2.69
CA ARG A 258 38.44 -9.67 -1.32
C ARG A 258 38.77 -11.04 -0.71
N LEU A 259 39.34 -11.03 0.50
CA LEU A 259 39.71 -12.23 1.25
C LEU A 259 38.56 -13.19 1.56
N THR A 260 37.32 -12.69 1.65
CA THR A 260 36.13 -13.50 1.95
C THR A 260 35.52 -14.16 0.72
N ASP A 261 35.97 -13.77 -0.48
CA ASP A 261 35.43 -14.30 -1.71
C ASP A 261 36.21 -15.55 -2.14
N ASP A 262 35.53 -16.40 -2.90
CA ASP A 262 36.08 -17.60 -3.51
C ASP A 262 36.96 -17.19 -4.71
N PRO A 263 38.26 -17.52 -4.72
CA PRO A 263 39.17 -17.13 -5.79
C PRO A 263 38.85 -17.81 -7.12
N SER A 264 38.04 -18.88 -7.14
CA SER A 264 37.61 -19.55 -8.36
C SER A 264 36.54 -18.78 -9.14
N LYS A 265 35.87 -17.81 -8.49
CA LYS A 265 34.76 -17.06 -9.08
C LYS A 265 35.22 -15.70 -9.59
N PRO A 266 34.79 -15.29 -10.81
CA PRO A 266 35.11 -13.96 -11.33
C PRO A 266 34.33 -12.86 -10.58
N LYS A 267 34.86 -11.63 -10.56
CA LYS A 267 34.20 -10.44 -9.97
C LYS A 267 32.73 -10.29 -10.39
N VAL A 268 32.43 -10.55 -11.67
CA VAL A 268 31.07 -10.44 -12.22
C VAL A 268 30.05 -11.38 -11.60
N TRP A 269 30.49 -12.51 -11.06
CA TRP A 269 29.60 -13.43 -10.37
C TRP A 269 29.02 -12.78 -9.10
N TYR A 270 29.89 -12.13 -8.31
CA TYR A 270 29.48 -11.41 -7.10
C TYR A 270 28.64 -10.18 -7.39
N TYR A 271 28.90 -9.51 -8.52
CA TYR A 271 28.04 -8.45 -9.02
C TYR A 271 26.60 -8.95 -9.25
N TYR A 272 26.43 -10.04 -9.99
CA TYR A 272 25.08 -10.57 -10.27
C TYR A 272 24.38 -11.01 -8.99
N GLN A 273 25.09 -11.64 -8.06
CA GLN A 273 24.54 -11.97 -6.76
C GLN A 273 24.02 -10.73 -6.02
N ALA A 274 24.83 -9.68 -5.91
CA ALA A 274 24.43 -8.43 -5.25
C ALA A 274 23.28 -7.73 -5.97
N HIS A 275 23.24 -7.81 -7.31
CA HIS A 275 22.16 -7.26 -8.12
C HIS A 275 20.84 -8.00 -7.89
N ASP A 276 20.87 -9.34 -7.83
CA ASP A 276 19.70 -10.17 -7.55
C ASP A 276 19.17 -9.92 -6.13
N ASP A 277 20.06 -9.80 -5.14
CA ASP A 277 19.69 -9.44 -3.76
C ASP A 277 19.03 -8.05 -3.69
N LEU A 278 19.55 -7.07 -4.44
CA LEU A 278 18.95 -5.75 -4.57
C LEU A 278 17.56 -5.83 -5.22
N ILE A 279 17.42 -6.52 -6.35
CA ILE A 279 16.12 -6.73 -7.01
C ILE A 279 15.11 -7.35 -6.05
N ALA A 280 15.48 -8.41 -5.35
CA ALA A 280 14.61 -9.08 -4.39
C ALA A 280 14.15 -8.14 -3.27
N SER A 281 15.04 -7.27 -2.77
CA SER A 281 14.67 -6.27 -1.76
C SER A 281 13.67 -5.22 -2.28
N ILE A 282 13.78 -4.82 -3.55
CA ILE A 282 12.84 -3.89 -4.19
C ILE A 282 11.51 -4.58 -4.51
N GLU A 283 11.52 -5.86 -4.91
CA GLU A 283 10.30 -6.65 -5.11
C GLU A 283 9.53 -6.82 -3.79
N ASN A 284 10.23 -7.12 -2.69
CA ASN A 284 9.62 -7.22 -1.36
C ASN A 284 9.06 -5.87 -0.90
N LEU A 285 9.78 -4.77 -1.15
CA LEU A 285 9.29 -3.42 -0.88
C LEU A 285 7.97 -3.16 -1.60
N LEU A 286 7.88 -3.44 -2.91
CA LEU A 286 6.65 -3.26 -3.70
C LEU A 286 5.49 -4.14 -3.23
N ARG A 287 5.78 -5.32 -2.68
CA ARG A 287 4.77 -6.26 -2.22
C ARG A 287 4.24 -5.93 -0.83
N GLU A 288 5.10 -5.48 0.07
CA GLU A 288 4.79 -5.36 1.50
C GLU A 288 4.55 -3.91 1.96
N ALA A 289 5.12 -2.92 1.27
CA ALA A 289 4.88 -1.52 1.58
C ALA A 289 3.68 -0.95 0.80
N ASP A 290 2.93 -0.07 1.45
CA ASP A 290 1.77 0.63 0.87
C ASP A 290 2.20 1.75 -0.08
N LEU A 291 2.95 1.41 -1.13
CA LEU A 291 3.58 2.37 -2.06
C LEU A 291 2.59 3.16 -2.92
N TYR A 292 1.34 2.71 -3.04
CA TYR A 292 0.26 3.47 -3.71
C TYR A 292 0.07 4.88 -3.13
N ARG A 293 0.50 5.11 -1.87
CA ARG A 293 0.50 6.42 -1.21
C ARG A 293 1.56 7.37 -1.78
N TRP A 294 2.59 6.83 -2.42
CA TRP A 294 3.68 7.56 -3.06
C TRP A 294 3.84 7.10 -4.52
N PRO A 295 2.94 7.49 -5.44
CA PRO A 295 2.91 6.98 -6.81
C PRO A 295 4.21 7.16 -7.58
N LYS A 296 4.96 8.23 -7.28
CA LYS A 296 6.28 8.47 -7.87
C LYS A 296 7.30 7.41 -7.46
N LEU A 297 7.31 6.99 -6.20
CA LEU A 297 8.24 5.97 -5.71
C LEU A 297 7.84 4.59 -6.24
N GLU A 298 6.55 4.28 -6.22
CA GLU A 298 5.99 3.04 -6.77
C GLU A 298 6.37 2.86 -8.25
N MET A 299 6.12 3.89 -9.07
CA MET A 299 6.44 3.86 -10.50
C MET A 299 7.93 3.72 -10.75
N LEU A 300 8.78 4.36 -9.93
CA LEU A 300 10.23 4.24 -10.04
C LEU A 300 10.69 2.81 -9.76
N CYS A 301 10.19 2.17 -8.68
CA CYS A 301 10.50 0.78 -8.36
C CYS A 301 9.99 -0.17 -9.45
N ALA A 302 8.75 0.00 -9.93
CA ALA A 302 8.15 -0.85 -10.95
C ALA A 302 8.90 -0.76 -12.29
N ASN A 303 9.22 0.46 -12.75
CA ASN A 303 9.99 0.66 -13.97
C ASN A 303 11.40 0.06 -13.85
N TYR A 304 12.06 0.23 -12.71
CA TYR A 304 13.35 -0.39 -12.46
C TYR A 304 13.30 -1.92 -12.54
N LEU A 305 12.28 -2.57 -11.96
CA LEU A 305 12.13 -4.03 -12.06
C LEU A 305 11.91 -4.51 -13.50
N ILE A 306 11.22 -3.72 -14.32
CA ILE A 306 11.04 -4.01 -15.76
C ILE A 306 12.38 -3.87 -16.48
N ASP A 307 13.13 -2.80 -16.23
CA ASP A 307 14.44 -2.57 -16.83
C ASP A 307 15.47 -3.60 -16.39
N ALA A 308 15.48 -3.99 -15.12
CA ALA A 308 16.35 -5.03 -14.58
C ALA A 308 16.10 -6.38 -15.26
N LYS A 309 14.84 -6.72 -15.54
CA LYS A 309 14.48 -7.91 -16.33
C LYS A 309 14.90 -7.77 -17.79
N ARG A 310 14.74 -6.58 -18.38
CA ARG A 310 15.13 -6.29 -19.78
C ARG A 310 16.64 -6.43 -19.99
N TYR A 311 17.45 -6.02 -19.02
CA TYR A 311 18.90 -6.09 -19.09
C TYR A 311 19.50 -7.35 -18.43
N SER A 312 18.71 -8.40 -18.25
CA SER A 312 19.20 -9.66 -17.69
C SER A 312 20.12 -10.39 -18.69
N SER A 313 21.44 -10.30 -18.45
CA SER A 313 22.49 -10.98 -19.24
C SER A 313 23.24 -12.05 -18.45
N SER A 314 22.78 -12.38 -17.23
CA SER A 314 23.51 -13.28 -16.31
C SER A 314 23.75 -14.66 -16.90
N SER A 315 22.73 -15.27 -17.52
CA SER A 315 22.81 -16.60 -18.15
C SER A 315 23.85 -16.68 -19.26
N TYR A 316 24.04 -15.60 -20.02
CA TYR A 316 25.03 -15.54 -21.09
C TYR A 316 26.44 -15.27 -20.55
N VAL A 317 26.58 -14.29 -19.65
CA VAL A 317 27.88 -13.87 -19.13
C VAL A 317 28.49 -14.93 -18.20
N LEU A 318 27.66 -15.57 -17.38
CA LEU A 318 28.06 -16.60 -16.40
C LEU A 318 27.97 -18.04 -16.95
N ALA A 319 27.83 -18.23 -18.26
CA ALA A 319 27.67 -19.56 -18.87
C ALA A 319 28.63 -20.59 -18.24
N GLN A 320 28.05 -21.67 -17.71
CA GLN A 320 28.78 -22.74 -17.04
C GLN A 320 29.22 -23.80 -18.08
N PRO A 321 30.50 -24.21 -18.09
CA PRO A 321 30.98 -25.24 -19.00
C PRO A 321 30.47 -26.62 -18.60
N THR A 322 30.11 -27.46 -19.58
CA THR A 322 29.70 -28.86 -19.36
C THR A 322 30.89 -29.83 -19.44
N SER A 323 32.05 -29.39 -19.96
CA SER A 323 33.29 -30.16 -20.03
C SER A 323 34.54 -29.28 -19.90
N GLU A 324 35.69 -29.88 -19.58
CA GLU A 324 36.97 -29.16 -19.48
C GLU A 324 37.38 -28.47 -20.79
N MET A 325 37.21 -29.12 -21.94
CA MET A 325 37.46 -28.49 -23.25
C MET A 325 36.56 -27.28 -23.51
N GLN A 326 35.31 -27.29 -23.04
CA GLN A 326 34.44 -26.13 -23.15
C GLN A 326 34.88 -24.98 -22.25
N LEU A 327 35.40 -25.28 -21.06
CA LEU A 327 35.91 -24.27 -20.13
C LEU A 327 37.07 -23.49 -20.76
N GLU A 328 38.04 -24.18 -21.36
CA GLU A 328 39.20 -23.54 -22.02
C GLU A 328 38.76 -22.63 -23.18
N HIS A 329 37.84 -23.11 -24.04
CA HIS A 329 37.30 -22.29 -25.14
C HIS A 329 36.54 -21.07 -24.63
N ILE A 330 35.73 -21.21 -23.57
CA ILE A 330 35.00 -20.09 -22.96
C ILE A 330 35.96 -19.07 -22.36
N GLN A 331 37.01 -19.51 -21.67
CA GLN A 331 38.03 -18.61 -21.12
C GLN A 331 38.79 -17.86 -22.22
N ALA A 332 39.19 -18.55 -23.30
CA ALA A 332 39.85 -17.94 -24.44
C ALA A 332 38.95 -16.94 -25.18
N GLN A 333 37.65 -17.22 -25.28
CA GLN A 333 36.66 -16.28 -25.82
C GLN A 333 36.54 -15.04 -24.93
N ARG A 334 36.36 -15.22 -23.62
CA ARG A 334 36.26 -14.12 -22.64
C ARG A 334 37.48 -13.21 -22.67
N GLN A 335 38.70 -13.76 -22.77
CA GLN A 335 39.92 -12.96 -22.88
C GLN A 335 39.94 -12.09 -24.14
N ARG A 336 39.52 -12.63 -25.29
CA ARG A 336 39.38 -11.86 -26.53
C ARG A 336 38.33 -10.75 -26.39
N ASP A 337 37.18 -11.07 -25.80
CA ASP A 337 36.12 -10.08 -25.59
C ASP A 337 36.58 -8.93 -24.68
N MET A 338 37.34 -9.21 -23.61
CA MET A 338 37.89 -8.16 -22.73
C MET A 338 38.87 -7.23 -23.45
N GLN A 339 39.67 -7.75 -24.38
CA GLN A 339 40.56 -6.92 -25.22
C GLN A 339 39.76 -5.99 -26.13
N LEU A 340 38.67 -6.49 -26.73
CA LEU A 340 37.79 -5.69 -27.59
C LEU A 340 37.06 -4.60 -26.79
N ILE A 341 36.55 -4.92 -25.60
CA ILE A 341 35.90 -3.94 -24.71
C ILE A 341 36.87 -2.81 -24.33
N GLY A 342 38.12 -3.15 -24.02
CA GLY A 342 39.15 -2.17 -23.66
C GLY A 342 39.57 -1.24 -24.82
N ALA A 343 39.35 -1.64 -26.07
CA ALA A 343 39.74 -0.91 -27.27
C ALA A 343 38.60 -0.07 -27.89
N GLN A 344 37.41 -0.08 -27.30
CA GLN A 344 36.22 0.53 -27.88
C GLN A 344 35.95 1.93 -27.31
N ASP A 345 35.86 2.93 -28.18
CA ASP A 345 35.47 4.31 -27.84
C ASP A 345 33.94 4.51 -27.92
N GLU A 346 33.39 5.40 -27.09
CA GLU A 346 31.93 5.66 -26.99
C GLU A 346 31.37 6.44 -28.20
N PRO A 347 30.07 6.27 -28.56
CA PRO A 347 29.01 5.52 -27.88
C PRO A 347 28.79 4.10 -28.41
N VAL A 348 28.55 3.15 -27.50
CA VAL A 348 28.32 1.74 -27.82
C VAL A 348 26.82 1.45 -27.97
N SER A 349 26.42 0.90 -29.12
CA SER A 349 25.02 0.56 -29.43
C SER A 349 24.87 -0.93 -29.75
N LEU A 350 23.66 -1.46 -29.53
CA LEU A 350 23.32 -2.83 -29.88
C LEU A 350 23.33 -2.98 -31.41
N ALA A 351 24.02 -4.00 -31.91
CA ALA A 351 24.09 -4.29 -33.34
C ALA A 351 23.63 -5.72 -33.62
N LYS A 352 23.03 -5.94 -34.79
CA LYS A 352 22.68 -7.28 -35.27
C LYS A 352 24.01 -8.03 -35.49
N ASP A 353 24.18 -9.16 -34.82
CA ASP A 353 25.38 -10.01 -34.87
C ASP A 353 26.65 -9.45 -34.19
N ASN A 354 26.48 -8.71 -33.09
CA ASN A 354 27.60 -8.32 -32.24
C ASN A 354 27.75 -9.26 -31.03
N GLY A 355 28.86 -10.00 -30.98
CA GLY A 355 29.21 -10.89 -29.87
C GLY A 355 29.39 -10.17 -28.53
N LEU A 356 29.56 -8.84 -28.56
CA LEU A 356 29.65 -8.00 -27.36
C LEU A 356 28.29 -7.57 -26.81
N ASN A 357 27.18 -7.82 -27.51
CA ASN A 357 25.83 -7.42 -27.07
C ASN A 357 25.52 -7.79 -25.61
N PRO A 358 25.88 -8.96 -25.09
CA PRO A 358 25.62 -9.32 -23.70
C PRO A 358 26.39 -8.45 -22.69
N TYR A 359 27.60 -7.99 -23.04
CA TYR A 359 28.36 -7.04 -22.23
C TYR A 359 27.80 -5.61 -22.35
N ILE A 360 27.28 -5.24 -23.52
CA ILE A 360 26.59 -3.96 -23.73
C ILE A 360 25.30 -3.92 -22.91
N ILE A 361 24.55 -5.01 -22.89
CA ILE A 361 23.37 -5.18 -22.04
C ILE A 361 23.75 -5.06 -20.56
N LEU A 362 24.83 -5.71 -20.11
CA LEU A 362 25.34 -5.57 -18.76
C LEU A 362 25.71 -4.11 -18.43
N TYR A 363 26.42 -3.42 -19.33
CA TYR A 363 26.77 -2.01 -19.17
C TYR A 363 25.52 -1.13 -19.04
N MET A 364 24.52 -1.31 -19.91
CA MET A 364 23.26 -0.59 -19.84
C MET A 364 22.49 -0.89 -18.55
N GLY A 365 22.52 -2.15 -18.10
CA GLY A 365 21.94 -2.59 -16.83
C GLY A 365 22.58 -1.87 -15.64
N ILE A 366 23.91 -1.90 -15.52
CA ILE A 366 24.64 -1.22 -14.44
C ILE A 366 24.31 0.28 -14.42
N LYS A 367 24.35 0.93 -15.59
CA LYS A 367 24.04 2.37 -15.70
C LYS A 367 22.62 2.68 -15.24
N THR A 368 21.66 1.83 -15.61
CA THR A 368 20.25 1.98 -15.20
C THR A 368 20.09 1.82 -13.69
N THR A 369 20.76 0.83 -13.09
CA THR A 369 20.71 0.62 -11.64
C THR A 369 21.37 1.75 -10.85
N LEU A 370 22.48 2.32 -11.34
CA LEU A 370 23.09 3.50 -10.71
C LEU A 370 22.15 4.71 -10.68
N ILE A 371 21.48 5.00 -11.81
CA ILE A 371 20.47 6.07 -11.90
C ILE A 371 19.30 5.79 -10.94
N PHE A 372 18.85 4.53 -10.88
CA PHE A 372 17.78 4.12 -9.97
C PHE A 372 18.16 4.36 -8.51
N ILE A 373 19.38 3.98 -8.07
CA ILE A 373 19.82 4.17 -6.68
C ILE A 373 19.79 5.65 -6.30
N GLU A 374 20.27 6.54 -7.18
CA GLU A 374 20.27 7.99 -6.95
C GLU A 374 18.83 8.53 -6.80
N GLU A 375 17.97 8.22 -7.77
CA GLU A 375 16.60 8.71 -7.79
C GLU A 375 15.72 8.10 -6.68
N PHE A 376 15.93 6.82 -6.35
CA PHE A 376 15.25 6.14 -5.26
C PHE A 376 15.55 6.84 -3.94
N GLN A 377 16.85 7.04 -3.62
CA GLN A 377 17.27 7.62 -2.36
C GLN A 377 16.78 9.07 -2.22
N LYS A 378 16.82 9.86 -3.30
CA LYS A 378 16.29 11.21 -3.30
C LYS A 378 14.79 11.25 -2.98
N ARG A 379 13.98 10.42 -3.64
CA ARG A 379 12.53 10.33 -3.39
C ARG A 379 12.22 9.80 -2.00
N TYR A 380 12.99 8.81 -1.54
CA TYR A 380 12.86 8.25 -0.21
C TYR A 380 13.12 9.32 0.87
N GLN A 381 14.20 10.11 0.73
CA GLN A 381 14.49 11.23 1.61
C GLN A 381 13.37 12.29 1.60
N GLU A 382 12.87 12.68 0.43
CA GLU A 382 11.73 13.61 0.31
C GLU A 382 10.50 13.12 1.07
N ILE A 383 10.21 11.82 0.99
CA ILE A 383 9.09 11.19 1.70
C ILE A 383 9.33 11.19 3.21
N MET A 384 10.51 10.76 3.66
CA MET A 384 10.83 10.67 5.08
C MET A 384 10.94 12.05 5.76
N LEU A 385 11.31 13.10 5.02
CA LEU A 385 11.28 14.49 5.51
C LEU A 385 9.87 15.08 5.57
N SER A 386 8.90 14.49 4.87
CA SER A 386 7.49 14.91 4.89
C SER A 386 6.66 14.27 6.01
N MET A 387 7.24 13.29 6.71
CA MET A 387 6.69 12.64 7.91
C MET A 387 6.72 13.60 9.10
#